data_AF-A0A1G9B944-F1
#
_entry.id   AF-A0A1G9B944-F1
#
_cell.length_a   1.000
_cell.length_b   1.000
_cell.length_c   1.000
_cell.angle_alpha   90.00
_cell.angle_beta   90.00
_cell.angle_gamma   90.00
#
_symmetry.space_group_name_H-M   'P 1'
#
loop_
_entity.id
_entity.type
_entity.pdbx_description
1 polymer ?
#
loop_
_entity_poly.entity_id
_entity_poly.type
_entity_poly.pdbx_seq_one_letter_code
_entity_poly.pdbx_strand_id
1 'polypeptide(L)'
;MSEAEAEIERNRDTVFGTEVHGYYAIKPFQVTPENRHAIWGDADLEDFEIRLYPEEVRWYTLRGQEFAHGSPVDLVDYCNDLLVVVTQRIPANSLNTIQIAEFIQVLYRLVETKMWAGQLYLAANQKIEAEKGVSPR
;
A
#
# COMPACT_ATOMS: atom_id res chain seq x y z
N MET A 1 27.14 -1.72 -6.71
CA MET A 1 26.39 -1.32 -5.51
C MET A 1 27.38 -0.80 -4.49
N SER A 2 27.09 0.37 -3.95
CA SER A 2 27.85 0.96 -2.85
C SER A 2 27.45 0.33 -1.52
N GLU A 3 28.34 0.38 -0.54
CA GLU A 3 28.13 -0.14 0.81
C GLU A 3 26.91 0.48 1.50
N ALA A 4 26.64 1.76 1.20
CA ALA A 4 25.48 2.50 1.69
C ALA A 4 24.15 1.99 1.10
N GLU A 5 24.13 1.59 -0.18
CA GLU A 5 22.92 1.00 -0.80
C GLU A 5 22.57 -0.34 -0.15
N ALA A 6 23.57 -1.20 0.10
CA ALA A 6 23.38 -2.48 0.76
C ALA A 6 23.01 -2.37 2.26
N GLU A 7 23.42 -1.28 2.92
CA GLU A 7 23.02 -0.97 4.29
C GLU A 7 21.60 -0.41 4.36
N ILE A 8 21.21 0.46 3.42
CA ILE A 8 19.83 0.92 3.27
C ILE A 8 18.90 -0.25 3.00
N GLU A 9 19.28 -1.19 2.15
CA GLU A 9 18.45 -2.35 1.79
C GLU A 9 18.30 -3.33 2.96
N ARG A 10 19.37 -3.60 3.73
CA ARG A 10 19.27 -4.37 4.99
C ARG A 10 18.44 -3.67 6.05
N ASN A 11 18.58 -2.35 6.21
CA ASN A 11 17.77 -1.58 7.14
C ASN A 11 16.31 -1.54 6.69
N ARG A 12 16.07 -1.52 5.38
CA ARG A 12 14.73 -1.63 4.80
C ARG A 12 14.13 -3.00 5.10
N ASP A 13 14.87 -4.09 4.90
CA ASP A 13 14.41 -5.43 5.25
C ASP A 13 14.27 -5.64 6.77
N THR A 14 14.98 -4.89 7.60
CA THR A 14 14.81 -4.96 9.06
C THR A 14 13.62 -4.14 9.56
N VAL A 15 13.37 -2.98 8.94
CA VAL A 15 12.29 -2.05 9.31
C VAL A 15 10.96 -2.39 8.64
N PHE A 16 11.02 -2.96 7.43
CA PHE A 16 9.90 -3.34 6.58
C PHE A 16 9.88 -4.83 6.24
N GLY A 17 10.78 -5.65 6.80
CA GLY A 17 10.69 -7.12 6.73
C GLY A 17 9.55 -7.61 7.59
N THR A 18 8.35 -7.25 7.20
CA THR A 18 7.10 -7.83 7.63
C THR A 18 6.79 -9.00 6.72
N GLU A 19 7.67 -10.01 6.62
CA GLU A 19 7.22 -11.36 6.28
C GLU A 19 6.60 -11.95 7.54
N VAL A 20 5.47 -11.38 7.94
CA VAL A 20 4.66 -11.90 9.04
C VAL A 20 3.61 -12.76 8.35
N HIS A 21 3.84 -14.07 8.30
CA HIS A 21 2.86 -15.07 7.84
C HIS A 21 2.49 -15.03 6.33
N GLY A 22 3.46 -14.86 5.44
CA GLY A 22 3.25 -15.04 3.99
C GLY A 22 2.56 -13.87 3.27
N TYR A 23 2.46 -12.71 3.93
CA TYR A 23 2.04 -11.46 3.34
C TYR A 23 2.99 -10.33 3.71
N TYR A 24 2.96 -9.26 2.92
CA TYR A 24 3.60 -7.99 3.22
C TYR A 24 2.59 -7.02 3.83
N ALA A 25 2.86 -6.51 5.03
CA ALA A 25 2.00 -5.53 5.69
C ALA A 25 2.43 -4.11 5.31
N ILE A 26 1.51 -3.35 4.69
CA ILE A 26 1.69 -1.91 4.55
C ILE A 26 1.37 -1.25 5.89
N LYS A 27 2.18 -0.26 6.29
CA LYS A 27 1.86 0.55 7.47
C LYS A 27 0.43 1.11 7.38
N PRO A 28 -0.32 1.16 8.48
CA PRO A 28 -1.72 1.52 8.44
C PRO A 28 -1.95 2.93 7.89
N PHE A 29 -3.05 3.08 7.17
CA PHE A 29 -3.62 4.34 6.74
C PHE A 29 -4.38 4.93 7.92
N GLN A 30 -3.70 5.81 8.65
CA GLN A 30 -4.26 6.52 9.80
C GLN A 30 -4.25 8.01 9.51
N VAL A 31 -5.39 8.64 9.79
CA VAL A 31 -5.56 10.09 9.71
C VAL A 31 -6.38 10.52 10.91
N THR A 32 -6.16 11.74 11.39
CA THR A 32 -7.01 12.27 12.47
C THR A 32 -8.47 12.34 12.00
N PRO A 33 -9.46 12.11 12.88
CA PRO A 33 -10.87 12.11 12.49
C PRO A 33 -11.31 13.36 11.72
N GLU A 34 -10.74 14.52 12.07
CA GLU A 34 -10.99 15.82 11.44
C GLU A 34 -10.54 15.86 9.98
N ASN A 35 -9.61 14.99 9.59
CA ASN A 35 -9.02 14.96 8.24
C ASN A 35 -9.60 13.87 7.35
N ARG A 36 -10.40 12.94 7.90
CA ARG A 36 -10.99 11.83 7.14
C ARG A 36 -11.81 12.29 5.94
N HIS A 37 -12.71 13.25 6.14
CA HIS A 37 -13.50 13.76 5.03
C HIS A 37 -12.64 14.45 3.96
N ALA A 38 -11.61 15.18 4.36
CA ALA A 38 -10.72 15.88 3.43
C ALA A 38 -9.87 14.91 2.60
N ILE A 39 -9.42 13.81 3.19
CA ILE A 39 -8.52 12.84 2.56
C ILE A 39 -9.30 11.75 1.83
N TRP A 40 -10.33 11.18 2.46
CA TRP A 40 -11.09 10.04 1.97
C TRP A 40 -12.39 10.42 1.26
N GLY A 41 -12.90 11.63 1.49
CA GLY A 41 -14.26 12.01 1.10
C GLY A 41 -15.36 11.43 2.01
N ASP A 42 -14.96 10.67 3.04
CA ASP A 42 -15.85 10.02 4.00
C ASP A 42 -15.31 10.23 5.43
N ALA A 43 -16.14 10.76 6.32
CA ALA A 43 -15.77 11.01 7.71
C ALA A 43 -15.82 9.73 8.58
N ASP A 44 -16.62 8.75 8.15
CA ASP A 44 -16.87 7.52 8.89
C ASP A 44 -15.89 6.40 8.53
N LEU A 45 -15.02 6.62 7.54
CA LEU A 45 -13.99 5.65 7.17
C LEU A 45 -13.04 5.41 8.35
N GLU A 46 -13.03 4.18 8.86
CA GLU A 46 -12.11 3.76 9.91
C GLU A 46 -10.68 3.67 9.38
N ASP A 47 -9.70 3.84 10.28
CA ASP A 47 -8.31 3.56 9.98
C ASP A 47 -8.14 2.08 9.62
N PHE A 48 -7.28 1.80 8.65
CA PHE A 48 -7.11 0.45 8.11
C PHE A 48 -5.67 0.14 7.75
N GLU A 49 -5.36 -1.14 7.60
CA GLU A 49 -4.11 -1.64 7.04
C GLU A 49 -4.38 -2.51 5.82
N ILE A 50 -3.40 -2.57 4.91
CA ILE A 50 -3.45 -3.42 3.73
C ILE A 50 -2.39 -4.50 3.88
N ARG A 51 -2.80 -5.75 3.67
CA ARG A 51 -1.94 -6.93 3.65
C ARG A 51 -1.89 -7.47 2.23
N LEU A 52 -0.68 -7.57 1.69
CA LEU A 52 -0.42 -8.01 0.33
C LEU A 52 0.06 -9.46 0.34
N TYR A 53 -0.80 -10.36 -0.11
CA TYR A 53 -0.44 -11.75 -0.36
C TYR A 53 -0.01 -11.89 -1.84
N PRO A 54 0.71 -12.96 -2.21
CA PRO A 54 1.08 -13.18 -3.61
C PRO A 54 -0.13 -13.27 -4.56
N GLU A 55 -1.23 -13.87 -4.09
CA GLU A 55 -2.44 -14.14 -4.87
C GLU A 55 -3.56 -13.11 -4.69
N GLU A 56 -3.54 -12.34 -3.60
CA GLU A 56 -4.63 -11.43 -3.25
C GLU A 56 -4.17 -10.28 -2.35
N VAL A 57 -5.01 -9.27 -2.25
CA VAL A 57 -4.86 -8.13 -1.35
C VAL A 57 -6.03 -8.15 -0.38
N ARG A 58 -5.76 -7.87 0.89
CA ARG A 58 -6.79 -7.82 1.94
C ARG A 58 -6.67 -6.56 2.77
N TRP A 59 -7.82 -6.00 3.14
CA TRP A 59 -7.92 -4.79 3.94
C TRP A 59 -8.51 -5.14 5.31
N TYR A 60 -7.83 -4.67 6.35
CA TYR A 60 -8.20 -4.93 7.74
C TYR A 60 -8.40 -3.62 8.47
N THR A 61 -9.42 -3.55 9.33
CA THR A 61 -9.46 -2.53 10.38
C THR A 61 -8.26 -2.70 11.31
N LEU A 62 -7.87 -1.67 12.05
CA LEU A 62 -6.80 -1.81 13.05
C LEU A 62 -7.11 -2.77 14.20
N ARG A 63 -8.37 -3.24 14.30
CA ARG A 63 -8.79 -4.30 15.22
C ARG A 63 -8.57 -5.71 14.65
N GLY A 64 -8.04 -5.82 13.43
CA GLY A 64 -7.77 -7.08 12.75
C GLY A 64 -8.99 -7.70 12.08
N GLN A 65 -10.07 -6.93 11.87
CA GLN A 65 -11.24 -7.41 11.13
C GLN A 65 -11.09 -7.10 9.65
N GLU A 66 -11.14 -8.13 8.81
CA GLU A 66 -11.17 -7.99 7.35
C GLU A 66 -12.49 -7.33 6.91
N PHE A 67 -12.41 -6.39 5.98
CA PHE A 67 -13.60 -5.73 5.42
C PHE A 67 -13.61 -5.64 3.89
N ALA A 68 -12.48 -5.88 3.24
CA ALA A 68 -12.40 -5.96 1.78
C ALA A 68 -11.24 -6.86 1.35
N HIS A 69 -11.34 -7.37 0.12
CA HIS A 69 -10.28 -8.11 -0.56
C HIS A 69 -10.37 -7.90 -2.09
N GLY A 70 -9.30 -8.21 -2.83
CA GLY A 70 -9.20 -7.93 -4.26
C GLY A 70 -7.89 -8.44 -4.85
N SER A 71 -7.69 -8.23 -6.15
CA SER A 71 -6.43 -8.61 -6.80
C SER A 71 -5.36 -7.52 -6.62
N PRO A 72 -4.06 -7.87 -6.78
CA PRO A 72 -2.99 -6.87 -6.83
C PRO A 72 -3.18 -5.82 -7.95
N VAL A 73 -3.85 -6.18 -9.04
CA VAL A 73 -4.16 -5.26 -10.15
C VAL A 73 -5.19 -4.23 -9.70
N ASP A 74 -6.28 -4.68 -9.06
CA ASP A 74 -7.32 -3.78 -8.53
C ASP A 74 -6.74 -2.79 -7.53
N LEU A 75 -5.77 -3.23 -6.71
CA LEU A 75 -5.06 -2.35 -5.78
C LEU A 75 -4.22 -1.29 -6.50
N VAL A 76 -3.52 -1.66 -7.58
CA VAL A 76 -2.73 -0.68 -8.37
C VAL A 76 -3.65 0.37 -8.98
N ASP A 77 -4.78 -0.03 -9.54
CA ASP A 77 -5.76 0.87 -10.12
C ASP A 77 -6.40 1.77 -9.05
N TYR A 78 -6.80 1.20 -7.91
CA TYR A 78 -7.29 1.94 -6.76
C TYR A 78 -6.29 3.01 -6.30
N CYS A 79 -5.00 2.66 -6.17
CA CYS A 79 -3.96 3.61 -5.80
C CYS A 79 -3.81 4.73 -6.84
N ASN A 80 -3.95 4.45 -8.15
CA ASN A 80 -3.88 5.46 -9.20
C ASN A 80 -5.05 6.43 -9.10
N ASP A 81 -6.28 5.91 -9.02
CA ASP A 81 -7.49 6.73 -8.94
C ASP A 81 -7.48 7.59 -7.69
N LEU A 82 -7.12 7.01 -6.55
CA LEU A 82 -7.05 7.74 -5.29
C LEU A 82 -5.96 8.80 -5.30
N LEU A 83 -4.77 8.54 -5.88
CA LEU A 83 -3.74 9.57 -6.05
C LEU A 83 -4.25 10.76 -6.88
N VAL A 84 -4.98 10.51 -7.97
CA VAL A 84 -5.60 11.57 -8.78
C VAL A 84 -6.60 12.36 -7.96
N VAL A 85 -7.52 11.66 -7.26
CA VAL A 85 -8.56 12.28 -6.44
C VAL A 85 -7.95 13.15 -5.34
N VAL A 86 -7.01 12.59 -4.58
CA VAL A 86 -6.35 13.23 -3.44
C VAL A 86 -5.54 14.44 -3.90
N THR A 87 -4.84 14.36 -5.03
CA THR A 87 -4.07 15.50 -5.57
C THR A 87 -4.92 16.59 -6.23
N GLN A 88 -6.10 16.26 -6.75
CA GLN A 88 -6.99 17.24 -7.41
C GLN A 88 -8.03 17.88 -6.48
N ARG A 89 -8.51 17.15 -5.46
CA ARG A 89 -9.58 17.64 -4.57
C ARG A 89 -9.10 18.60 -3.49
N ILE A 90 -7.80 18.62 -3.20
CA ILE A 90 -7.25 19.43 -2.11
C ILE A 90 -6.56 20.66 -2.70
N PRO A 91 -7.19 21.85 -2.67
CA PRO A 91 -6.45 23.09 -2.88
C PRO A 91 -5.40 23.20 -1.78
N ALA A 92 -4.12 23.23 -2.13
CA ALA A 92 -3.01 23.34 -1.17
C ALA A 92 -3.17 24.51 -0.17
N ASN A 93 -3.97 25.52 -0.54
CA ASN A 93 -4.24 26.72 0.26
C ASN A 93 -5.35 26.53 1.32
N SER A 94 -6.01 25.36 1.36
CA SER A 94 -7.13 25.08 2.26
C SER A 94 -6.76 24.24 3.48
N LEU A 95 -5.58 23.61 3.48
CA LEU A 95 -5.13 22.75 4.54
C LEU A 95 -4.19 23.48 5.51
N ASN A 96 -4.35 23.21 6.81
CA ASN A 96 -3.37 23.61 7.81
C ASN A 96 -2.13 22.69 7.79
N THR A 97 -1.09 23.04 8.52
CA THR A 97 0.18 22.28 8.55
C THR A 97 0.02 20.81 8.95
N ILE A 98 -0.89 20.49 9.88
CA ILE A 98 -1.14 19.12 10.33
C ILE A 98 -1.82 18.31 9.22
N GLN A 99 -2.83 18.91 8.59
CA GLN A 99 -3.53 18.35 7.44
C GLN A 99 -2.58 18.06 6.26
N ILE A 100 -1.67 18.99 5.97
CA ILE A 100 -0.66 18.80 4.93
C ILE A 100 0.26 17.64 5.29
N ALA A 101 0.68 17.51 6.56
CA ALA A 101 1.56 16.42 6.99
C ALA A 101 0.89 15.04 6.84
N GLU A 102 -0.37 14.91 7.27
CA GLU A 102 -1.13 13.66 7.13
C GLU A 102 -1.43 13.34 5.67
N PHE A 103 -1.78 14.35 4.87
CA PHE A 103 -1.95 14.20 3.43
C PHE A 103 -0.68 13.65 2.75
N ILE A 104 0.48 14.24 3.07
CA ILE A 104 1.77 13.77 2.56
C ILE A 104 2.05 12.33 3.00
N GLN A 105 1.74 11.99 4.26
CA GLN A 105 1.89 10.61 4.74
C GLN A 105 1.02 9.63 3.96
N VAL A 106 -0.25 9.96 3.72
CA VAL A 106 -1.16 9.13 2.92
C VAL A 106 -0.64 8.97 1.49
N LEU A 107 -0.18 10.05 0.85
CA LEU A 107 0.44 9.97 -0.48
C LEU A 107 1.64 9.01 -0.50
N TYR A 108 2.54 9.09 0.50
CA TYR A 108 3.66 8.15 0.61
C TYR A 108 3.20 6.70 0.77
N ARG A 109 2.15 6.44 1.56
CA ARG A 109 1.62 5.08 1.72
C ARG A 109 0.94 4.56 0.47
N LEU A 110 0.23 5.39 -0.29
CA LEU A 110 -0.34 4.98 -1.57
C LEU A 110 0.74 4.59 -2.58
N VAL A 111 1.83 5.37 -2.66
CA VAL A 111 2.96 5.06 -3.54
C VAL A 111 3.67 3.76 -3.10
N GLU A 112 3.94 3.60 -1.81
CA GLU A 112 4.53 2.37 -1.25
C GLU A 112 3.66 1.15 -1.55
N THR A 113 2.36 1.25 -1.31
CA THR A 113 1.37 0.20 -1.58
C THR A 113 1.36 -0.20 -3.04
N LYS A 114 1.30 0.78 -3.95
CA LYS A 114 1.35 0.55 -5.40
C LYS A 114 2.63 -0.16 -5.82
N MET A 115 3.78 0.27 -5.29
CA MET A 115 5.07 -0.34 -5.62
C MET A 115 5.13 -1.81 -5.20
N TRP A 116 4.71 -2.12 -3.97
CA TRP A 116 4.72 -3.50 -3.47
C TRP A 116 3.71 -4.39 -4.19
N ALA A 117 2.50 -3.89 -4.46
CA ALA A 117 1.51 -4.60 -5.25
C ALA A 117 2.03 -4.96 -6.65
N GLY A 118 2.70 -4.00 -7.31
CA GLY A 118 3.33 -4.23 -8.61
C GLY A 118 4.47 -5.26 -8.55
N GLN A 119 5.30 -5.22 -7.52
CA GLN A 119 6.39 -6.19 -7.33
C GLN A 119 5.85 -7.60 -7.10
N LEU A 120 4.83 -7.75 -6.25
CA LEU A 120 4.18 -9.04 -5.98
C LEU A 120 3.50 -9.60 -7.23
N TYR A 121 2.81 -8.75 -7.99
CA TYR A 121 2.21 -9.15 -9.27
C TYR A 121 3.23 -9.67 -10.28
N LEU A 122 4.37 -8.98 -10.43
CA LEU A 122 5.45 -9.42 -11.32
C LEU A 122 6.06 -10.74 -10.86
N ALA A 123 6.29 -10.91 -9.56
CA ALA A 123 6.83 -12.14 -8.99
C ALA A 123 5.85 -13.32 -9.16
N ALA A 124 4.55 -13.11 -8.92
CA ALA A 124 3.52 -14.11 -9.14
C ALA A 124 3.44 -14.55 -10.61
N ASN A 125 3.48 -13.61 -11.55
CA ASN A 125 3.49 -13.93 -12.98
C ASN A 125 4.74 -14.69 -13.41
N GLN A 126 5.93 -14.31 -12.91
CA GLN A 126 7.17 -15.05 -13.19
C GLN A 126 7.09 -16.50 -12.71
N LYS A 127 6.50 -16.73 -11.52
CA LYS A 127 6.31 -18.08 -10.98
C LYS A 127 5.35 -18.91 -11.82
N ILE A 128 4.21 -18.33 -12.22
CA ILE A 128 3.22 -19.00 -13.09
C ILE A 128 3.85 -19.38 -14.44
N GLU A 129 4.62 -18.48 -15.05
CA GLU A 129 5.30 -18.77 -16.32
C GLU A 129 6.42 -19.81 -16.16
N ALA A 130 7.16 -19.80 -15.05
CA ALA A 130 8.14 -20.84 -14.75
C ALA A 130 7.49 -22.22 -14.57
N GLU A 131 6.34 -22.29 -13.90
CA GLU A 131 5.57 -23.53 -13.70
C GLU A 131 4.98 -24.05 -15.04
N LYS A 132 4.57 -23.17 -15.95
CA LYS A 132 4.16 -23.54 -17.32
C LYS A 132 5.32 -23.98 -18.21
N GLY A 133 6.52 -23.47 -17.97
CA GLY A 133 7.75 -23.81 -18.70
C GLY A 133 8.34 -25.18 -18.34
N VAL A 134 7.96 -25.74 -17.19
CA VAL A 134 8.30 -27.12 -16.79
C VAL A 134 7.18 -28.06 -17.23
N SER A 135 7.07 -28.29 -18.55
CA SER A 135 6.35 -29.47 -19.03
C SER A 135 7.33 -30.65 -19.02
N PRO A 136 7.20 -31.63 -18.11
CA PRO A 136 8.03 -32.83 -18.19
C PRO A 136 7.63 -33.61 -19.44
N ARG A 137 8.59 -33.79 -20.34
CA ARG A 137 8.60 -34.90 -21.30
C ARG A 137 9.54 -35.97 -20.78
#